data_AF-A0A8T5S1B0-F1
#
_entry.id   AF-A0A8T5S1B0-F1
#
_cell.length_a   1.000
_cell.length_b   1.000
_cell.length_c   1.000
_cell.angle_alpha   90.00
_cell.angle_beta   90.00
_cell.angle_gamma   90.00
#
_symmetry.space_group_name_H-M   'P 1'
#
loop_
_entity.id
_entity.type
_entity.pdbx_description
1 polymer ?
#
loop_
_entity_poly.entity_id
_entity_poly.type
_entity_poly.pdbx_seq_one_letter_code
_entity_poly.pdbx_strand_id
1 'polypeptide(L)'
;MFYCQNCGAKIESTEKFCSFCGFSFQEKTEPNDKDARITELEQKIARLEQKDQRIVKKASTSAFSPWMAIVPVAFVAAFFGFFILLIWVIRQ
;
A
#
# COMPACT_ATOMS: atom_id res chain seq x y z
N MET A 1 37.55 22.61 18.97
CA MET A 1 37.03 22.38 20.34
C MET A 1 35.63 21.83 20.22
N PHE A 2 35.32 20.71 20.86
CA PHE A 2 33.99 20.09 20.83
C PHE A 2 33.33 20.30 22.21
N TYR A 3 32.01 20.49 22.23
CA TYR A 3 31.24 20.73 23.46
C TYR A 3 30.13 19.69 23.56
N CYS A 4 29.88 19.20 24.78
CA CYS A 4 28.82 18.24 25.04
C CYS A 4 27.45 18.90 24.85
N GLN A 5 26.55 18.29 24.07
CA GLN A 5 25.19 18.81 23.86
C GLN A 5 24.29 18.71 25.10
N ASN A 6 24.63 17.86 26.07
CA ASN A 6 23.83 17.64 27.26
C ASN A 6 24.16 18.63 28.40
N CYS A 7 25.43 19.01 28.55
CA CYS A 7 25.89 19.85 29.68
C CYS A 7 26.75 21.06 29.29
N GLY A 8 27.14 21.20 28.01
CA GLY A 8 28.00 22.29 27.55
C GLY A 8 29.47 22.17 27.95
N ALA A 9 29.89 21.08 28.61
CA ALA A 9 31.28 20.87 28.96
C ALA A 9 32.16 20.67 27.72
N LYS A 10 33.39 21.18 27.77
CA LYS A 10 34.38 20.99 26.71
C LYS A 10 34.86 19.55 26.73
N ILE A 11 34.79 18.89 25.58
CA ILE A 11 35.14 17.48 25.40
C ILE A 11 36.21 17.33 24.32
N GLU A 12 37.08 16.35 24.53
CA GLU A 12 38.06 15.94 23.53
C GLU A 12 37.39 14.99 22.54
N SER A 13 37.68 15.17 21.25
CA SER A 13 36.96 14.52 20.13
C SER A 13 37.03 12.99 20.10
N THR A 14 37.82 12.38 20.97
CA THR A 14 38.10 10.94 21.02
C THR A 14 37.40 10.25 22.21
N GLU A 15 36.76 11.00 23.11
CA GLU A 15 36.09 10.43 24.27
C GLU A 15 34.73 9.80 23.89
N LYS A 16 34.54 8.54 24.27
CA LYS A 16 33.30 7.77 24.02
C LYS A 16 32.12 8.25 24.88
N PHE A 17 32.40 8.99 25.95
CA PHE A 17 31.44 9.51 26.92
C PHE A 17 31.94 10.84 27.48
N CYS A 18 31.03 11.71 27.92
CA CYS A 18 31.39 12.97 28.54
C CYS A 18 31.85 12.75 29.98
N SER A 19 33.10 13.10 30.29
CA SER A 19 33.69 12.98 31.63
C SER A 19 33.01 13.84 32.72
N PHE A 20 32.19 14.82 32.33
CA PHE A 20 31.52 15.72 33.27
C PHE A 20 30.09 15.29 33.64
N CYS A 21 29.32 14.77 32.68
CA CYS A 21 27.90 14.44 32.89
C CYS A 21 27.56 12.97 32.62
N GLY A 22 28.52 12.18 32.11
CA GLY A 22 28.32 10.77 31.78
C GLY A 22 27.56 10.51 30.47
N PHE A 23 27.30 11.54 29.65
CA PHE A 23 26.61 11.38 28.37
C PHE A 23 27.42 10.53 27.38
N SER A 24 26.90 9.38 26.96
CA SER A 24 27.57 8.47 26.02
C SER A 24 27.38 8.93 24.58
N PHE A 25 28.49 9.16 23.87
CA PHE A 25 28.50 9.49 22.44
C PHE A 25 28.55 8.26 21.54
N GLN A 26 28.66 7.06 22.11
CA GLN A 26 28.59 5.83 21.33
C GLN A 26 27.17 5.63 20.81
N GLU A 27 27.02 5.88 19.51
CA GLU A 27 25.93 5.39 18.69
C GLU A 27 25.97 3.86 18.75
N LYS A 28 24.95 3.29 19.39
CA LYS A 28 24.85 1.86 19.68
C LYS A 28 24.85 1.07 18.38
N THR A 29 25.96 0.43 18.05
CA THR A 29 25.99 -0.74 17.15
C THR A 29 25.70 -2.00 17.96
N GLU A 30 24.57 -1.99 18.68
CA GLU A 30 23.92 -3.19 19.21
C GLU A 30 22.48 -3.20 18.72
N PRO A 31 21.92 -4.35 18.34
CA PRO A 31 20.55 -4.42 17.85
C PRO A 31 19.62 -3.90 18.96
N ASN A 32 19.07 -2.72 18.76
CA ASN A 32 18.26 -2.04 19.75
C ASN A 32 16.91 -2.77 19.79
N ASP A 33 16.39 -3.13 20.97
CA ASP A 33 15.03 -3.69 21.13
C ASP A 33 13.96 -2.86 20.38
N LYS A 34 14.23 -1.55 20.25
CA LYS A 34 13.43 -0.62 19.44
C LYS A 34 13.38 -0.98 17.95
N ASP A 35 14.49 -1.46 17.37
CA ASP A 35 14.55 -1.87 15.97
C ASP A 35 13.70 -3.13 15.74
N ALA A 36 13.73 -4.08 16.69
CA ALA A 36 12.86 -5.26 16.65
C ALA A 36 11.37 -4.86 16.71
N ARG A 37 11.00 -3.87 17.55
CA ARG A 37 9.63 -3.33 17.59
C ARG A 37 9.25 -2.59 16.31
N ILE A 38 10.17 -1.87 15.69
CA ILE A 38 9.94 -1.20 14.41
C ILE A 38 9.65 -2.24 13.33
N THR A 39 10.43 -3.32 13.24
CA THR A 39 10.16 -4.42 12.30
C THR A 39 8.81 -5.11 12.56
N GLU A 40 8.44 -5.32 13.83
CA GLU A 40 7.12 -5.88 14.17
C GLU A 40 5.96 -4.95 13.75
N LEU A 41 6.11 -3.64 13.97
CA LEU A 41 5.12 -2.63 13.58
C LEU A 41 4.98 -2.56 12.06
N GLU A 42 6.09 -2.58 11.32
CA GLU A 42 6.09 -2.61 9.85
C GLU A 42 5.35 -3.85 9.32
N GLN A 43 5.59 -5.02 9.90
CA GLN A 43 4.86 -6.25 9.55
C GLN A 43 3.35 -6.12 9.82
N LYS A 44 2.97 -5.45 10.91
CA LYS A 44 1.57 -5.23 11.27
C LYS A 44 0.87 -4.28 10.29
N ILE A 45 1.56 -3.23 9.83
CA ILE A 45 1.07 -2.32 8.79
C ILE A 45 0.80 -3.09 7.49
N ALA A 46 1.75 -3.91 7.03
CA ALA A 46 1.58 -4.70 5.80
C ALA A 46 0.38 -5.67 5.86
N ARG A 47 0.11 -6.28 7.03
CA ARG A 47 -1.08 -7.14 7.22
C ARG A 47 -2.39 -6.36 7.16
N LEU A 48 -2.42 -5.15 7.71
CA LEU A 48 -3.62 -4.31 7.72
C LEU A 48 -3.96 -3.82 6.30
N GLU A 49 -2.96 -3.40 5.52
CA GLU A 49 -3.14 -3.02 4.11
C GLU A 49 -3.71 -4.17 3.26
N GLN A 50 -3.21 -5.40 3.48
CA GLN A 50 -3.72 -6.58 2.79
C GLN A 50 -5.20 -6.85 3.10
N LYS A 51 -5.65 -6.58 4.32
CA LYS A 51 -7.06 -6.78 4.71
C LYS A 51 -7.98 -5.78 4.02
N ASP A 52 -7.56 -4.53 3.93
CA ASP A 52 -8.33 -3.46 3.28
C ASP A 52 -8.53 -3.74 1.78
N GLN A 53 -7.46 -4.14 1.08
CA GLN A 53 -7.55 -4.51 -0.34
C GLN A 53 -8.54 -5.67 -0.61
N ARG A 54 -8.70 -6.62 0.32
CA ARG A 54 -9.67 -7.71 0.16
C ARG A 54 -11.11 -7.22 0.28
N ILE A 55 -11.37 -6.18 1.07
CA ILE A 55 -12.70 -5.57 1.20
C ILE A 55 -13.05 -4.83 -0.09
N VAL A 56 -12.11 -4.05 -0.63
CA VAL A 56 -12.30 -3.30 -1.89
C VAL A 56 -12.54 -4.24 -3.08
N LYS A 57 -11.75 -5.31 -3.23
CA LYS A 57 -11.93 -6.29 -4.31
C LYS A 57 -13.25 -7.05 -4.21
N LYS A 58 -13.66 -7.47 -3.01
CA LYS A 58 -14.94 -8.15 -2.81
C LYS A 58 -16.13 -7.25 -3.11
N ALA A 59 -16.06 -5.95 -2.79
CA ALA A 59 -17.11 -4.99 -3.11
C ALA A 59 -17.24 -4.71 -4.62
N SER A 60 -16.13 -4.78 -5.37
CA SER A 60 -16.11 -4.49 -6.81
C SER A 60 -16.63 -5.65 -7.67
N THR A 61 -16.43 -6.91 -7.27
CA THR A 61 -16.79 -8.07 -8.11
C THR A 61 -18.23 -8.56 -7.92
N SER A 62 -18.93 -8.17 -6.83
CA SER A 62 -20.24 -8.74 -6.51
C SER A 62 -21.45 -7.93 -7.00
N ALA A 63 -21.27 -6.81 -7.71
CA ALA A 63 -22.37 -5.91 -8.07
C ALA A 63 -22.76 -5.90 -9.56
N PHE A 64 -22.07 -6.65 -10.43
CA PHE A 64 -22.49 -6.78 -11.83
C PHE A 64 -23.41 -7.99 -12.01
N SER A 65 -24.71 -7.78 -11.81
CA SER A 65 -25.73 -8.81 -12.01
C SER A 65 -25.75 -9.28 -13.48
N PRO A 66 -25.71 -10.60 -13.77
CA PRO A 66 -25.64 -11.16 -15.14
C PRO A 66 -26.74 -10.69 -16.09
N TRP A 67 -27.88 -10.24 -15.56
CA TRP A 67 -29.03 -9.78 -16.35
C TRP A 67 -28.77 -8.51 -17.17
N MET A 68 -27.83 -7.66 -16.77
CA MET A 68 -27.52 -6.43 -17.52
C MET A 68 -26.79 -6.69 -18.84
N ALA A 69 -26.15 -7.84 -19.02
CA ALA A 69 -25.47 -8.20 -20.26
C ALA A 69 -26.38 -8.88 -21.30
N ILE A 70 -27.46 -9.53 -20.85
CA ILE A 70 -28.32 -10.36 -21.72
C ILE A 70 -29.22 -9.48 -22.61
N VAL A 71 -29.78 -8.41 -22.04
CA VAL A 71 -30.68 -7.50 -22.75
C VAL A 71 -30.04 -6.84 -23.98
N PRO A 72 -28.85 -6.21 -23.90
CA PRO A 72 -28.25 -5.56 -25.07
C PRO A 72 -27.84 -6.57 -26.15
N VAL A 73 -27.35 -7.77 -25.76
CA VAL A 73 -26.96 -8.81 -26.72
C VAL A 73 -28.16 -9.33 -27.51
N ALA A 74 -29.28 -9.59 -26.83
CA ALA A 74 -30.52 -10.01 -27.48
C ALA A 74 -31.06 -8.92 -28.42
N PHE A 75 -30.99 -7.65 -28.01
CA PHE A 75 -31.44 -6.52 -28.82
C PHE A 75 -30.60 -6.37 -30.10
N VAL A 76 -29.28 -6.46 -30.00
CA VAL A 76 -28.37 -6.40 -31.15
C VAL A 76 -28.62 -7.58 -32.09
N ALA A 77 -28.72 -8.81 -31.59
CA ALA A 77 -28.97 -9.98 -32.43
C ALA A 77 -30.31 -9.86 -33.20
N ALA A 78 -31.37 -9.40 -32.53
CA ALA A 78 -32.68 -9.21 -33.15
C ALA A 78 -32.68 -8.07 -34.19
N PHE A 79 -32.10 -6.92 -33.86
CA PHE A 79 -32.03 -5.78 -34.79
C PHE A 79 -31.18 -6.09 -36.02
N PHE A 80 -29.96 -6.58 -35.83
CA PHE A 80 -29.07 -6.85 -36.95
C PHE A 80 -29.56 -8.05 -37.78
N GLY A 81 -30.11 -9.09 -37.16
CA GLY A 81 -30.69 -10.23 -37.89
C GLY A 81 -31.86 -9.82 -38.78
N PHE A 82 -32.77 -8.98 -38.27
CA PHE A 82 -33.92 -8.47 -39.03
C PHE A 82 -33.49 -7.56 -40.18
N PHE A 83 -32.55 -6.65 -39.94
CA PHE A 83 -32.00 -5.78 -40.99
C PHE A 83 -31.28 -6.58 -42.09
N ILE A 84 -30.50 -7.60 -41.73
CA ILE A 84 -29.82 -8.47 -42.70
C ILE A 84 -30.85 -9.22 -43.56
N LEU A 85 -31.93 -9.74 -42.95
CA LEU A 85 -33.02 -10.40 -43.67
C LEU A 85 -33.76 -9.45 -44.62
N LEU A 86 -34.07 -8.23 -44.16
CA LEU A 86 -34.71 -7.22 -45.01
C LEU A 86 -33.84 -6.82 -46.20
N ILE A 87 -32.54 -6.59 -45.97
CA ILE A 87 -31.60 -6.26 -47.05
C ILE A 87 -31.52 -7.39 -48.08
N TRP A 88 -31.55 -8.65 -47.62
CA TRP A 88 -31.53 -9.81 -48.50
C TRP A 88 -32.80 -9.92 -49.36
N VAL A 89 -33.97 -9.69 -48.76
CA VAL A 89 -35.28 -9.71 -49.46
C VAL A 89 -35.42 -8.56 -50.46
N ILE A 90 -34.93 -7.36 -50.14
CA ILE A 90 -35.01 -6.19 -51.05
C ILE A 90 -34.05 -6.33 -52.24
N ARG A 91 -33.00 -7.14 -52.10
CA ARG A 91 -31.97 -7.36 -53.14
C ARG A 91 -32.32 -8.52 -54.09
N GLN A 92 -33.44 -9.19 -53.88
CA GLN A 92 -33.94 -10.30 -54.70
C GLN A 92 -35.07 -9.82 -55.61
#